data_AF-A0A3D0HL11-F1
#
_entry.id   AF-A0A3D0HL11-F1
#
_cell.length_a   1.000
_cell.length_b   1.000
_cell.length_c   1.000
_cell.angle_alpha   90.00
_cell.angle_beta   90.00
_cell.angle_gamma   90.00
#
_symmetry.space_group_name_H-M   'P 1'
#
loop_
_entity.id
_entity.type
_entity.pdbx_description
1 polymer ?
#
loop_
_entity_poly.entity_id
_entity_poly.type
_entity_poly.pdbx_seq_one_letter_code
_entity_poly.pdbx_strand_id
1 'polypeptide(L)'
;MVMDRILQFIEEHLEEELNVQQLCEIAGYSESHFIRKFKEYTNQTVMAYICRRRLIKACDDIASGMRLIDVAVKYGWKSHSAFSKSFHREFGFSPSLLRTMKIQLDCLGGGYMGQIFLKTTKVGTGKEELFEILKETIAENGIAMEESTLEDVYRTACKVYEGKSRYSGEEYITHLLNVAILLADIGSNSDVILAGLFCDSRSKGNPVELAEKLPADVWNIVTEIEEKNTEEAILIRLAERLHNMRTIDYIDADKKAQKAKETIEIYMPLARRINSQKLTDELNDLAMKYSV
;
A
#
# COMPACT_ATOMS: atom_id res chain seq x y z
N MET A 1 1.89 -9.16 19.87
CA MET A 1 2.46 -8.47 21.07
C MET A 1 1.37 -7.63 21.76
N VAL A 2 1.59 -7.07 22.97
CA VAL A 2 0.58 -6.27 23.70
C VAL A 2 0.03 -5.12 22.84
N MET A 3 0.88 -4.44 22.08
CA MET A 3 0.45 -3.35 21.18
C MET A 3 -0.45 -3.84 20.04
N ASP A 4 -0.18 -5.00 19.46
CA ASP A 4 -1.03 -5.55 18.37
C ASP A 4 -2.46 -5.80 18.86
N ARG A 5 -2.62 -6.34 20.08
CA ARG A 5 -3.94 -6.51 20.71
C ARG A 5 -4.65 -5.17 20.93
N ILE A 6 -3.90 -4.12 21.28
CA ILE A 6 -4.47 -2.78 21.45
C ILE A 6 -4.92 -2.20 20.10
N LEU A 7 -4.13 -2.37 19.06
CA LEU A 7 -4.51 -1.87 17.72
C LEU A 7 -5.71 -2.64 17.18
N GLN A 8 -5.73 -3.97 17.33
CA GLN A 8 -6.91 -4.77 16.99
C GLN A 8 -8.15 -4.31 17.77
N PHE A 9 -8.02 -4.09 19.08
CA PHE A 9 -9.11 -3.57 19.89
C PHE A 9 -9.61 -2.22 19.36
N ILE A 10 -8.69 -1.30 18.99
CA ILE A 10 -9.08 -0.02 18.38
C ILE A 10 -9.88 -0.24 17.09
N GLU A 11 -9.45 -1.15 16.22
CA GLU A 11 -10.12 -1.44 14.94
C GLU A 11 -11.55 -1.98 15.12
N GLU A 12 -11.74 -2.84 16.11
CA GLU A 12 -13.04 -3.44 16.42
C GLU A 12 -14.01 -2.42 17.06
N HIS A 13 -13.49 -1.34 17.65
CA HIS A 13 -14.27 -0.36 18.44
C HIS A 13 -14.17 1.07 17.85
N LEU A 14 -13.91 1.22 16.55
CA LEU A 14 -13.77 2.54 15.91
C LEU A 14 -15.06 3.38 15.96
N GLU A 15 -16.23 2.76 16.08
CA GLU A 15 -17.54 3.42 16.18
C GLU A 15 -17.88 3.85 17.62
N GLU A 16 -17.09 3.42 18.61
CA GLU A 16 -17.35 3.66 20.03
C GLU A 16 -16.52 4.82 20.61
N GLU A 17 -16.84 5.30 21.81
CA GLU A 17 -15.99 6.28 22.49
C GLU A 17 -14.74 5.60 23.08
N LEU A 18 -13.62 5.73 22.35
CA LEU A 18 -12.31 5.29 22.79
C LEU A 18 -11.54 6.41 23.50
N ASN A 19 -10.98 6.10 24.66
CA ASN A 19 -10.05 6.99 25.36
C ASN A 19 -8.74 6.29 25.72
N VAL A 20 -7.69 7.09 25.97
CA VAL A 20 -6.35 6.59 26.26
C VAL A 20 -6.34 5.71 27.50
N GLN A 21 -7.14 6.03 28.52
CA GLN A 21 -7.15 5.31 29.79
C GLN A 21 -7.65 3.86 29.64
N GLN A 22 -8.72 3.65 28.87
CA GLN A 22 -9.21 2.31 28.53
C GLN A 22 -8.12 1.47 27.85
N LEU A 23 -7.40 2.06 26.89
CA LEU A 23 -6.33 1.37 26.17
C LEU A 23 -5.14 1.05 27.09
N CYS A 24 -4.83 1.92 28.06
CA CYS A 24 -3.80 1.65 29.07
C CYS A 24 -4.18 0.47 29.97
N GLU A 25 -5.44 0.41 30.41
CA GLU A 25 -5.96 -0.66 31.26
C GLU A 25 -5.90 -2.01 30.55
N ILE A 26 -6.31 -2.06 29.27
CA ILE A 26 -6.21 -3.27 28.43
C ILE A 26 -4.75 -3.67 28.21
N ALA A 27 -3.85 -2.69 28.05
CA ALA A 27 -2.43 -2.94 27.83
C ALA A 27 -1.69 -3.38 29.10
N GLY A 28 -2.26 -3.17 30.29
CA GLY A 28 -1.58 -3.35 31.57
C GLY A 28 -0.41 -2.38 31.77
N TYR A 29 -0.44 -1.20 31.13
CA TYR A 29 0.63 -0.20 31.18
C TYR A 29 0.19 1.05 31.92
N SER A 30 1.15 1.74 32.56
CA SER A 30 0.93 3.11 32.98
C SER A 30 0.74 4.02 31.76
N GLU A 31 -0.04 5.09 31.92
CA GLU A 31 -0.41 5.99 30.80
C GLU A 31 0.80 6.56 30.06
N SER A 32 1.82 7.03 30.79
CA SER A 32 3.04 7.58 30.18
C SER A 32 3.83 6.51 29.43
N HIS A 33 3.89 5.28 29.93
CA HIS A 33 4.57 4.19 29.24
C HIS A 33 3.81 3.76 28.00
N PHE A 34 2.48 3.65 28.10
CA PHE A 34 1.59 3.32 27.00
C PHE A 34 1.71 4.35 25.87
N ILE A 35 1.55 5.65 26.16
CA ILE A 35 1.63 6.70 25.13
C ILE A 35 2.98 6.67 24.43
N ARG A 36 4.09 6.53 25.19
CA ARG A 36 5.42 6.46 24.61
C ARG A 36 5.57 5.24 23.72
N LYS A 37 5.18 4.05 24.20
CA LYS A 37 5.26 2.81 23.44
C LYS A 37 4.35 2.81 22.23
N PHE A 38 3.13 3.32 22.35
CA PHE A 38 2.19 3.47 21.25
C PHE A 38 2.75 4.38 20.17
N LYS A 39 3.34 5.53 20.57
CA LYS A 39 3.98 6.45 19.63
C LYS A 39 5.24 5.85 19.01
N GLU A 40 6.08 5.14 19.76
CA GLU A 40 7.22 4.40 19.20
C GLU A 40 6.74 3.36 18.15
N TYR A 41 5.63 2.69 18.44
CA TYR A 41 5.09 1.61 17.60
C TYR A 41 4.39 2.13 16.34
N THR A 42 3.53 3.14 16.48
CA THR A 42 2.67 3.66 15.40
C THR A 42 3.21 4.93 14.75
N ASN A 43 4.18 5.60 15.40
CA ASN A 43 4.65 6.95 15.08
C ASN A 43 3.56 8.03 15.10
N GLN A 44 2.46 7.75 15.78
CA GLN A 44 1.33 8.66 15.90
C GLN A 44 0.92 8.77 17.38
N THR A 45 0.25 9.86 17.73
CA THR A 45 -0.47 9.88 19.00
C THR A 45 -1.67 8.95 18.90
N VAL A 46 -2.10 8.40 20.03
CA VAL A 46 -3.28 7.52 20.11
C VAL A 46 -4.50 8.15 19.43
N MET A 47 -4.78 9.42 19.73
CA MET A 47 -5.93 10.11 19.16
C MET A 47 -5.78 10.42 17.66
N ALA A 48 -4.55 10.70 17.18
CA ALA A 48 -4.31 10.89 15.76
C ALA A 48 -4.52 9.58 14.98
N TYR A 49 -4.04 8.47 15.53
CA TYR A 49 -4.24 7.14 14.98
C TYR A 49 -5.74 6.79 14.88
N ILE A 50 -6.49 6.90 15.98
CA ILE A 50 -7.93 6.62 16.01
C ILE A 50 -8.67 7.51 15.01
N CYS A 51 -8.36 8.81 14.98
CA CYS A 51 -8.98 9.76 14.06
C CYS A 51 -8.74 9.37 12.60
N ARG A 52 -7.50 9.04 12.23
CA ARG A 52 -7.15 8.57 10.89
C ARG A 52 -7.94 7.32 10.51
N ARG A 53 -7.95 6.30 11.37
CA ARG A 53 -8.64 5.03 11.11
C ARG A 53 -10.14 5.21 10.91
N ARG A 54 -10.77 6.05 11.72
CA ARG A 54 -12.17 6.46 11.55
C ARG A 54 -12.42 7.17 10.22
N LEU A 55 -11.53 8.08 9.82
CA LEU A 55 -11.65 8.80 8.55
C LEU A 55 -11.50 7.87 7.34
N ILE A 56 -10.61 6.89 7.41
CA ILE A 56 -10.43 5.86 6.37
C ILE A 56 -11.71 5.02 6.25
N LYS A 57 -12.23 4.50 7.37
CA LYS A 57 -13.49 3.74 7.38
C LYS A 57 -14.69 4.57 6.91
N ALA A 58 -14.71 5.86 7.22
CA ALA A 58 -15.71 6.79 6.72
C ALA A 58 -15.70 6.90 5.18
N CYS A 59 -14.56 6.73 4.50
CA CYS A 59 -14.52 6.76 3.03
C CYS A 59 -15.41 5.68 2.42
N ASP A 60 -15.39 4.46 2.95
CA ASP A 60 -16.22 3.35 2.45
C ASP A 60 -17.71 3.63 2.63
N ASP A 61 -18.10 4.19 3.77
CA ASP A 61 -19.50 4.55 4.04
C ASP A 61 -19.96 5.72 3.16
N ILE A 62 -19.12 6.74 2.96
CA ILE A 62 -19.41 7.87 2.06
C ILE A 62 -19.56 7.37 0.63
N ALA A 63 -18.62 6.53 0.18
CA ALA A 63 -18.66 5.90 -1.12
C ALA A 63 -19.94 5.05 -1.26
N SER A 64 -20.33 4.30 -0.24
CA SER A 64 -21.57 3.50 -0.26
C SER A 64 -22.85 4.34 -0.28
N GLY A 65 -22.73 5.67 -0.26
CA GLY A 65 -23.86 6.59 -0.36
C GLY A 65 -24.45 6.97 0.99
N MET A 66 -23.81 6.65 2.12
CA MET A 66 -24.25 7.10 3.43
C MET A 66 -24.23 8.64 3.51
N ARG A 67 -25.17 9.25 4.24
CA ARG A 67 -25.21 10.71 4.39
C ARG A 67 -24.03 11.14 5.26
N LEU A 68 -23.34 12.22 4.87
CA LEU A 68 -22.14 12.69 5.57
C LEU A 68 -22.36 12.99 7.06
N ILE A 69 -23.58 13.42 7.43
CA ILE A 69 -23.96 13.65 8.82
C ILE A 69 -24.01 12.33 9.60
N ASP A 70 -24.58 11.28 9.01
CA ASP A 70 -24.66 9.96 9.63
C ASP A 70 -23.27 9.33 9.76
N VAL A 71 -22.42 9.49 8.74
CA VAL A 71 -21.01 9.06 8.80
C VAL A 71 -20.27 9.77 9.93
N ALA A 72 -20.42 11.09 10.04
CA ALA A 72 -19.81 11.85 11.13
C ALA A 72 -20.27 11.33 12.51
N VAL A 73 -21.57 11.08 12.68
CA VAL A 73 -22.13 10.57 13.93
C VAL A 73 -21.65 9.15 14.23
N LYS A 74 -21.65 8.26 13.23
CA LYS A 74 -21.23 6.85 13.34
C LYS A 74 -19.83 6.70 13.92
N TYR A 75 -18.91 7.57 13.53
CA TYR A 75 -17.52 7.55 14.01
C TYR A 75 -17.23 8.57 15.13
N GLY A 76 -18.28 9.12 15.76
CA GLY A 76 -18.16 9.92 16.99
C GLY A 76 -17.74 11.39 16.79
N TRP A 77 -17.87 11.96 15.59
CA TRP A 77 -17.72 13.41 15.42
C TRP A 77 -18.98 14.15 15.89
N LYS A 78 -18.77 15.08 16.83
CA LYS A 78 -19.84 15.93 17.39
C LYS A 78 -20.53 16.84 16.37
N SER A 79 -19.91 17.07 15.21
CA SER A 79 -20.52 17.85 14.14
C SER A 79 -19.96 17.49 12.77
N HIS A 80 -20.81 17.65 11.75
CA HIS A 80 -20.42 17.52 10.34
C HIS A 80 -19.25 18.44 9.96
N SER A 81 -19.18 19.65 10.51
CA SER A 81 -18.11 20.60 10.19
C SER A 81 -16.76 20.15 10.76
N ALA A 82 -16.74 19.62 11.99
CA ALA A 82 -15.52 19.07 12.59
C ALA A 82 -15.03 17.82 11.84
N PHE A 83 -15.96 16.94 11.44
CA PHE A 83 -15.66 15.80 10.57
C PHE A 83 -15.05 16.27 9.25
N SER A 84 -15.72 17.18 8.54
CA SER A 84 -15.27 17.65 7.23
C SER A 84 -13.89 18.31 7.27
N LYS A 85 -13.59 19.09 8.32
CA LYS A 85 -12.26 19.68 8.52
C LYS A 85 -11.20 18.62 8.80
N SER A 86 -11.51 17.62 9.62
CA SER A 86 -10.60 16.51 9.93
C SER A 86 -10.32 15.68 8.68
N PHE A 87 -11.37 15.37 7.92
CA PHE A 87 -11.31 14.68 6.64
C PHE A 87 -10.47 15.44 5.62
N HIS A 88 -10.70 16.74 5.46
CA HIS A 88 -9.92 17.57 4.55
C HIS A 88 -8.44 17.67 4.96
N ARG A 89 -8.16 17.78 6.25
CA ARG A 89 -6.78 17.78 6.76
C ARG A 89 -6.08 16.44 6.50
N GLU A 90 -6.81 15.34 6.54
CA GLU A 90 -6.25 14.00 6.33
C GLU A 90 -6.03 13.68 4.85
N PHE A 91 -7.03 13.97 4.00
CA PHE A 91 -7.03 13.53 2.60
C PHE A 91 -6.79 14.65 1.58
N GLY A 92 -6.77 15.91 2.00
CA GLY A 92 -6.58 17.07 1.11
C GLY A 92 -7.83 17.52 0.34
N PHE A 93 -8.98 16.85 0.53
CA PHE A 93 -10.25 17.20 -0.14
C PHE A 93 -11.46 17.02 0.79
N SER A 94 -12.63 17.55 0.41
CA SER A 94 -13.84 17.47 1.25
C SER A 94 -14.56 16.12 1.11
N PRO A 95 -15.29 15.65 2.15
CA PRO A 95 -16.14 14.45 2.04
C PRO A 95 -17.20 14.56 0.94
N SER A 96 -17.72 15.77 0.71
CA SER A 96 -18.66 16.03 -0.38
C SER A 96 -18.01 15.83 -1.75
N LEU A 97 -16.75 16.23 -1.92
CA LEU A 97 -16.01 15.99 -3.16
C LEU A 97 -15.84 14.49 -3.41
N LEU A 98 -15.47 13.70 -2.39
CA LEU A 98 -15.41 12.24 -2.51
C LEU A 98 -16.74 11.66 -3.02
N ARG A 99 -17.85 12.10 -2.43
CA ARG A 99 -19.19 11.64 -2.80
C ARG A 99 -19.55 12.04 -4.23
N THR A 100 -19.30 13.29 -4.59
CA THR A 100 -19.57 13.81 -5.95
C THR A 100 -18.69 13.14 -6.98
N MET A 101 -17.40 12.94 -6.68
CA MET A 101 -16.48 12.17 -7.53
C MET A 101 -17.07 10.79 -7.76
N LYS A 102 -17.41 10.03 -6.72
CA LYS A 102 -18.01 8.71 -6.93
C LYS A 102 -19.28 8.75 -7.80
N ILE A 103 -20.22 9.66 -7.51
CA ILE A 103 -21.47 9.77 -8.29
C ILE A 103 -21.17 10.09 -9.75
N GLN A 104 -20.28 11.06 -10.02
CA GLN A 104 -19.89 11.40 -11.39
C GLN A 104 -19.17 10.24 -12.08
N LEU A 105 -18.34 9.51 -11.36
CA LEU A 105 -17.58 8.36 -11.87
C LEU A 105 -18.48 7.16 -12.19
N ASP A 106 -19.45 6.87 -11.32
CA ASP A 106 -20.50 5.87 -11.55
C ASP A 106 -21.37 6.26 -12.76
N CYS A 107 -21.61 7.56 -12.98
CA CYS A 107 -22.34 8.07 -14.15
C CYS A 107 -21.52 8.13 -15.46
N LEU A 108 -20.19 8.19 -15.37
CA LEU A 108 -19.29 8.32 -16.53
C LEU A 108 -18.61 7.00 -16.93
N GLY A 109 -18.90 5.90 -16.22
CA GLY A 109 -18.44 4.56 -16.59
C GLY A 109 -16.92 4.35 -16.47
N GLY A 110 -16.25 4.97 -15.49
CA GLY A 110 -14.81 4.89 -15.31
C GLY A 110 -14.37 4.70 -13.85
N GLY A 111 -13.49 3.73 -13.61
CA GLY A 111 -12.98 3.37 -12.28
C GLY A 111 -11.89 4.30 -11.76
N TYR A 112 -12.25 5.45 -11.18
CA TYR A 112 -11.29 6.38 -10.57
C TYR A 112 -11.24 6.30 -9.04
N MET A 113 -11.47 5.11 -8.48
CA MET A 113 -11.02 4.81 -7.11
C MET A 113 -9.49 4.95 -6.96
N GLY A 114 -8.74 4.86 -8.07
CA GLY A 114 -7.27 5.00 -8.13
C GLY A 114 -6.71 6.36 -7.67
N GLN A 115 -7.52 7.42 -7.63
CA GLN A 115 -7.03 8.71 -7.11
C GLN A 115 -7.00 8.79 -5.57
N ILE A 116 -7.69 7.88 -4.87
CA ILE A 116 -7.77 7.87 -3.41
C ILE A 116 -7.00 6.70 -2.82
N PHE A 117 -7.08 5.53 -3.47
CA PHE A 117 -6.38 4.31 -3.10
C PHE A 117 -5.40 3.92 -4.20
N LEU A 118 -4.29 3.27 -3.85
CA LEU A 118 -3.37 2.73 -4.86
C LEU A 118 -4.07 1.66 -5.68
N LYS A 119 -3.88 1.66 -7.01
CA LYS A 119 -4.50 0.71 -7.94
C LYS A 119 -4.32 -0.72 -7.40
N THR A 120 -5.44 -1.41 -7.23
CA THR A 120 -5.49 -2.82 -6.87
C THR A 120 -5.85 -3.62 -8.11
N THR A 121 -5.16 -4.71 -8.32
CA THR A 121 -5.49 -5.69 -9.35
C THR A 121 -6.18 -6.87 -8.70
N LYS A 122 -7.01 -7.57 -9.48
CA LYS A 122 -7.71 -8.75 -9.00
C LYS A 122 -6.72 -9.90 -8.88
N VAL A 123 -6.78 -10.65 -7.78
CA VAL A 123 -6.02 -11.91 -7.67
C VAL A 123 -6.61 -12.91 -8.67
N GLY A 124 -5.73 -13.60 -9.40
CA GLY A 124 -6.06 -14.48 -10.51
C GLY A 124 -5.95 -13.84 -11.90
N THR A 125 -5.60 -12.56 -11.99
CA THR A 125 -5.38 -11.88 -13.28
C THR A 125 -4.12 -12.41 -13.96
N GLY A 126 -4.25 -12.81 -15.23
CA GLY A 126 -3.15 -13.34 -16.04
C GLY A 126 -2.09 -12.28 -16.37
N LYS A 127 -0.87 -12.73 -16.70
CA LYS A 127 0.25 -11.83 -16.99
C LYS A 127 0.01 -10.92 -18.20
N GLU A 128 -0.71 -11.40 -19.22
CA GLU A 128 -1.06 -10.62 -20.40
C GLU A 128 -1.99 -9.46 -20.04
N GLU A 129 -3.03 -9.72 -19.23
CA GLU A 129 -3.96 -8.69 -18.77
C GLU A 129 -3.27 -7.70 -17.82
N LEU A 130 -2.42 -8.18 -16.90
CA LEU A 130 -1.61 -7.31 -16.04
C LEU A 130 -0.63 -6.44 -16.85
N PHE A 131 -0.09 -6.95 -17.96
CA PHE A 131 0.80 -6.18 -18.82
C PHE A 131 0.05 -5.05 -19.54
N GLU A 132 -1.19 -5.30 -20.00
CA GLU A 132 -2.04 -4.24 -20.54
C GLU A 132 -2.41 -3.20 -19.47
N ILE A 133 -2.74 -3.63 -18.24
CA ILE A 133 -2.99 -2.71 -17.12
C ILE A 133 -1.74 -1.85 -16.83
N LEU A 134 -0.53 -2.41 -16.95
CA LEU A 134 0.70 -1.65 -16.79
C LEU A 134 0.84 -0.59 -17.90
N LYS A 135 0.61 -0.94 -19.17
CA LYS A 135 0.63 0.01 -20.30
C LYS A 135 -0.38 1.13 -20.08
N GLU A 136 -1.61 0.81 -19.70
CA GLU A 136 -2.65 1.79 -19.37
C GLU A 136 -2.22 2.71 -18.23
N THR A 137 -1.69 2.15 -17.14
CA THR A 137 -1.28 2.93 -15.97
C THR A 137 -0.12 3.88 -16.27
N ILE A 138 0.84 3.46 -17.12
CA ILE A 138 1.94 4.30 -17.61
C ILE A 138 1.38 5.48 -18.43
N ALA A 139 0.43 5.21 -19.34
CA ALA A 139 -0.20 6.23 -20.16
C ALA A 139 -1.05 7.22 -19.34
N GLU A 140 -1.86 6.72 -18.41
CA GLU A 140 -2.71 7.50 -17.51
C GLU A 140 -1.89 8.50 -16.65
N ASN A 141 -0.69 8.09 -16.22
CA ASN A 141 0.21 8.92 -15.40
C ASN A 141 1.18 9.77 -16.24
N GLY A 142 1.08 9.74 -17.57
CA GLY A 142 1.91 10.55 -18.47
C GLY A 142 3.41 10.22 -18.39
N ILE A 143 3.75 8.97 -18.10
CA ILE A 143 5.14 8.54 -17.90
C ILE A 143 5.77 8.30 -19.28
N ALA A 144 6.83 9.04 -19.58
CA ALA A 144 7.55 8.90 -20.84
C ALA A 144 8.31 7.56 -20.89
N MET A 145 7.87 6.65 -21.75
CA MET A 145 8.50 5.33 -21.93
C MET A 145 8.30 4.86 -23.37
N GLU A 146 9.36 4.35 -24.00
CA GLU A 146 9.25 3.73 -25.32
C GLU A 146 8.59 2.36 -25.20
N GLU A 147 7.55 2.11 -25.99
CA GLU A 147 6.79 0.86 -25.94
C GLU A 147 7.66 -0.37 -26.27
N SER A 148 8.60 -0.24 -27.22
CA SER A 148 9.55 -1.30 -27.57
C SER A 148 10.40 -1.72 -26.36
N THR A 149 10.89 -0.75 -25.59
CA THR A 149 11.71 -0.99 -24.39
C THR A 149 10.87 -1.71 -23.32
N LEU A 150 9.63 -1.27 -23.10
CA LEU A 150 8.72 -1.93 -22.15
C LEU A 150 8.47 -3.40 -22.55
N GLU A 151 8.22 -3.66 -23.83
CA GLU A 151 7.99 -5.02 -24.33
C GLU A 151 9.23 -5.93 -24.21
N ASP A 152 10.42 -5.42 -24.53
CA ASP A 152 11.65 -6.20 -24.45
C ASP A 152 12.01 -6.54 -23.00
N VAL A 153 11.85 -5.59 -22.08
CA VAL A 153 12.05 -5.79 -20.65
C VAL A 153 11.01 -6.79 -20.10
N TYR A 154 9.74 -6.66 -20.49
CA TYR A 154 8.69 -7.60 -20.10
C TYR A 154 8.97 -9.03 -20.58
N ARG A 155 9.37 -9.21 -21.85
CA ARG A 155 9.75 -10.52 -22.40
C ARG A 155 10.93 -11.13 -21.66
N THR A 156 11.89 -10.29 -21.27
CA THR A 156 13.04 -10.71 -20.46
C THR A 156 12.59 -11.19 -19.08
N ALA A 157 11.71 -10.45 -18.41
CA ALA A 157 11.15 -10.85 -17.13
C ALA A 157 10.37 -12.18 -17.25
N CYS A 158 9.51 -12.35 -18.26
CA CYS A 158 8.79 -13.60 -18.50
C CYS A 158 9.73 -14.82 -18.60
N LYS A 159 10.86 -14.69 -19.29
CA LYS A 159 11.88 -15.77 -19.39
C LYS A 159 12.56 -16.04 -18.06
N VAL A 160 12.93 -14.99 -17.33
CA VAL A 160 13.62 -15.12 -16.04
C VAL A 160 12.75 -15.83 -15.01
N TYR A 161 11.44 -15.60 -15.04
CA TYR A 161 10.49 -16.15 -14.07
C TYR A 161 9.67 -17.33 -14.60
N GLU A 162 10.01 -17.87 -15.77
CA GLU A 162 9.37 -19.04 -16.37
C GLU A 162 9.42 -20.26 -15.44
N GLY A 163 8.30 -20.96 -15.31
CA GLY A 163 8.17 -22.16 -14.45
C GLY A 163 8.19 -21.87 -12.94
N LYS A 164 8.25 -20.60 -12.51
CA LYS A 164 8.18 -20.22 -11.09
C LYS A 164 6.76 -19.82 -10.72
N SER A 165 6.35 -20.21 -9.52
CA SER A 165 5.00 -19.93 -9.01
C SER A 165 5.02 -19.21 -7.68
N ARG A 166 4.00 -18.40 -7.43
CA ARG A 166 3.69 -17.79 -6.14
C ARG A 166 3.04 -18.82 -5.21
N TYR A 167 2.96 -18.50 -3.92
CA TYR A 167 2.19 -19.27 -2.95
C TYR A 167 0.69 -19.38 -3.32
N SER A 168 0.16 -18.40 -4.06
CA SER A 168 -1.20 -18.44 -4.62
C SER A 168 -1.38 -19.47 -5.75
N GLY A 169 -0.29 -20.01 -6.29
CA GLY A 169 -0.29 -20.89 -7.47
C GLY A 169 -0.14 -20.15 -8.81
N GLU A 170 -0.20 -18.82 -8.82
CA GLU A 170 -0.03 -17.99 -10.02
C GLU A 170 1.42 -17.97 -10.53
N GLU A 171 1.61 -17.64 -11.80
CA GLU A 171 2.95 -17.41 -12.36
C GLU A 171 3.67 -16.29 -11.60
N TYR A 172 4.97 -16.47 -11.32
CA TYR A 172 5.71 -15.51 -10.49
C TYR A 172 5.74 -14.10 -11.07
N ILE A 173 5.73 -13.98 -12.41
CA ILE A 173 5.72 -12.70 -13.12
C ILE A 173 4.51 -11.83 -12.78
N THR A 174 3.36 -12.41 -12.38
CA THR A 174 2.17 -11.62 -12.03
C THR A 174 2.42 -10.74 -10.81
N HIS A 175 3.19 -11.21 -9.83
CA HIS A 175 3.60 -10.41 -8.68
C HIS A 175 4.40 -9.17 -9.14
N LEU A 176 5.35 -9.38 -10.05
CA LEU A 176 6.28 -8.35 -10.51
C LEU A 176 5.58 -7.31 -11.38
N LEU A 177 4.65 -7.75 -12.24
CA LEU A 177 3.78 -6.83 -12.98
C LEU A 177 2.96 -5.97 -12.04
N ASN A 178 2.42 -6.55 -10.96
CA ASN A 178 1.71 -5.76 -9.96
C ASN A 178 2.59 -4.76 -9.22
N VAL A 179 3.85 -5.10 -8.96
CA VAL A 179 4.83 -4.16 -8.41
C VAL A 179 5.09 -3.02 -9.40
N ALA A 180 5.30 -3.33 -10.68
CA ALA A 180 5.48 -2.31 -11.72
C ALA A 180 4.25 -1.42 -11.89
N ILE A 181 3.03 -1.97 -11.83
CA ILE A 181 1.77 -1.21 -11.86
C ILE A 181 1.71 -0.26 -10.67
N LEU A 182 2.05 -0.72 -9.47
CA LEU A 182 2.10 0.13 -8.27
C LEU A 182 3.10 1.28 -8.43
N LEU A 183 4.29 1.01 -8.97
CA LEU A 183 5.31 2.03 -9.20
C LEU A 183 4.86 3.06 -10.24
N ALA A 184 4.16 2.62 -11.30
CA ALA A 184 3.55 3.50 -12.29
C ALA A 184 2.41 4.33 -11.70
N ASP A 185 1.55 3.73 -10.87
CA ASP A 185 0.43 4.41 -10.20
C ASP A 185 0.90 5.45 -9.17
N ILE A 186 2.07 5.23 -8.56
CA ILE A 186 2.74 6.23 -7.69
C ILE A 186 3.35 7.39 -8.51
N GLY A 187 3.49 7.24 -9.83
CA GLY A 187 4.10 8.22 -10.72
C GLY A 187 5.62 8.17 -10.73
N SER A 188 6.21 6.98 -10.56
CA SER A 188 7.67 6.78 -10.64
C SER A 188 8.20 6.98 -12.07
N ASN A 189 9.51 7.20 -12.21
CA ASN A 189 10.12 7.25 -13.54
C ASN A 189 10.15 5.87 -14.22
N SER A 190 10.41 5.87 -15.53
CA SER A 190 10.44 4.66 -16.36
C SER A 190 11.40 3.59 -15.83
N ASP A 191 12.60 3.98 -15.41
CA ASP A 191 13.66 3.04 -15.04
C ASP A 191 13.32 2.31 -13.73
N VAL A 192 12.70 3.02 -12.78
CA VAL A 192 12.20 2.44 -11.53
C VAL A 192 11.08 1.44 -11.79
N ILE A 193 10.16 1.75 -12.70
CA ILE A 193 9.05 0.84 -13.06
C ILE A 193 9.59 -0.44 -13.70
N LEU A 194 10.52 -0.30 -14.65
CA LEU A 194 11.15 -1.42 -15.33
C LEU A 194 11.99 -2.25 -14.36
N ALA A 195 12.74 -1.62 -13.45
CA ALA A 195 13.51 -2.31 -12.41
C ALA A 195 12.61 -3.07 -11.43
N GLY A 196 11.38 -2.57 -11.19
CA GLY A 196 10.36 -3.25 -10.40
C GLY A 196 10.00 -4.65 -10.91
N LEU A 197 10.15 -4.90 -12.23
CA LEU A 197 9.96 -6.24 -12.81
C LEU A 197 11.04 -7.24 -12.42
N PHE A 198 12.11 -6.80 -11.73
CA PHE A 198 13.26 -7.61 -11.35
C PHE A 198 13.64 -7.48 -9.87
N CYS A 199 12.75 -6.94 -9.03
CA CYS A 199 13.02 -6.71 -7.59
C CYS A 199 13.39 -7.98 -6.81
N ASP A 200 13.03 -9.15 -7.34
CA ASP A 200 13.37 -10.46 -6.76
C ASP A 200 14.14 -11.34 -7.75
N SER A 201 14.90 -10.72 -8.66
CA SER A 201 15.67 -11.43 -9.70
C SER A 201 16.96 -12.02 -9.15
N ARG A 202 17.56 -11.48 -8.09
CA ARG A 202 18.84 -11.94 -7.57
C ARG A 202 18.82 -13.38 -7.07
N SER A 203 17.68 -13.82 -6.51
CA SER A 203 17.47 -15.19 -6.05
C SER A 203 17.06 -16.16 -7.16
N LYS A 204 16.82 -15.66 -8.39
CA LYS A 204 16.02 -16.35 -9.41
C LYS A 204 16.59 -16.28 -10.84
N GLY A 205 17.41 -15.30 -11.19
CA GLY A 205 17.94 -15.06 -12.53
C GLY A 205 19.47 -15.11 -12.59
N ASN A 206 20.01 -15.05 -13.81
CA ASN A 206 21.45 -14.94 -14.05
C ASN A 206 21.85 -13.46 -14.17
N PRO A 207 22.66 -12.92 -13.25
CA PRO A 207 23.06 -11.50 -13.28
C PRO A 207 23.77 -11.06 -14.57
N VAL A 208 24.57 -11.95 -15.17
CA VAL A 208 25.32 -11.63 -16.40
C VAL A 208 24.36 -11.43 -17.58
N GLU A 209 23.40 -12.33 -17.71
CA GLU A 209 22.40 -12.28 -18.78
C GLU A 209 21.46 -11.06 -18.63
N LEU A 210 21.12 -10.70 -17.39
CA LEU A 210 20.32 -9.50 -17.11
C LEU A 210 21.07 -8.21 -17.44
N ALA A 211 22.35 -8.13 -17.10
CA ALA A 211 23.19 -6.97 -17.42
C ALA A 211 23.32 -6.71 -18.93
N GLU A 212 23.29 -7.78 -19.75
CA GLU A 212 23.36 -7.66 -21.22
C GLU A 212 22.01 -7.27 -21.85
N LYS A 213 20.88 -7.67 -21.24
CA LYS A 213 19.54 -7.53 -21.83
C LYS A 213 18.78 -6.30 -21.34
N LEU A 214 19.13 -5.76 -20.18
CA LEU A 214 18.45 -4.61 -19.60
C LEU A 214 19.16 -3.30 -19.96
N PRO A 215 18.42 -2.18 -20.08
CA PRO A 215 19.04 -0.86 -20.13
C PRO A 215 19.97 -0.63 -18.93
N ALA A 216 21.08 0.07 -19.15
CA ALA A 216 22.12 0.25 -18.13
C ALA A 216 21.57 0.87 -16.83
N ASP A 217 20.72 1.90 -16.93
CA ASP A 217 20.13 2.58 -15.77
C ASP A 217 19.17 1.66 -15.01
N VAL A 218 18.37 0.86 -15.72
CA VAL A 218 17.51 -0.17 -15.11
C VAL A 218 18.36 -1.20 -14.38
N TRP A 219 19.42 -1.70 -15.00
CA TRP A 219 20.31 -2.69 -14.38
C TRP A 219 21.00 -2.14 -13.12
N ASN A 220 21.48 -0.89 -13.16
CA ASN A 220 22.06 -0.21 -12.01
C ASN A 220 21.08 -0.20 -10.84
N ILE A 221 19.82 0.21 -11.08
CA ILE A 221 18.79 0.20 -10.03
C ILE A 221 18.60 -1.22 -9.51
N VAL A 222 18.43 -2.23 -10.38
CA VAL A 222 18.21 -3.63 -9.97
C VAL A 222 19.31 -4.15 -9.05
N THR A 223 20.58 -3.84 -9.33
CA THR A 223 21.71 -4.26 -8.49
C THR A 223 21.73 -3.57 -7.12
N GLU A 224 21.14 -2.38 -7.02
CA GLU A 224 21.14 -1.57 -5.80
C GLU A 224 19.95 -1.85 -4.87
N ILE A 225 18.88 -2.50 -5.35
CA ILE A 225 17.62 -2.70 -4.61
C ILE A 225 17.86 -3.25 -3.19
N GLU A 226 18.69 -4.29 -3.06
CA GLU A 226 18.95 -4.95 -1.78
C GLU A 226 20.05 -4.29 -0.95
N GLU A 227 21.02 -3.64 -1.60
CA GLU A 227 22.28 -3.23 -0.98
C GLU A 227 22.28 -1.76 -0.56
N LYS A 228 21.53 -0.92 -1.26
CA LYS A 228 21.51 0.54 -1.05
C LYS A 228 20.15 1.01 -0.59
N ASN A 229 20.16 2.16 0.09
CA ASN A 229 18.96 2.87 0.53
C ASN A 229 18.78 4.15 -0.31
N THR A 230 18.96 4.05 -1.64
CA THR A 230 18.57 5.08 -2.60
C THR A 230 17.05 5.24 -2.60
N GLU A 231 16.53 6.37 -3.07
CA GLU A 231 15.08 6.61 -3.07
C GLU A 231 14.36 5.61 -3.96
N GLU A 232 14.97 5.27 -5.11
CA GLU A 232 14.51 4.28 -6.08
C GLU A 232 14.44 2.87 -5.47
N ALA A 233 15.54 2.42 -4.84
CA ALA A 233 15.61 1.11 -4.19
C ALA A 233 14.59 0.98 -3.06
N ILE A 234 14.44 2.03 -2.24
CA ILE A 234 13.44 2.07 -1.18
C ILE A 234 12.04 1.97 -1.77
N LEU A 235 11.72 2.74 -2.80
CA LEU A 235 10.40 2.76 -3.41
C LEU A 235 10.01 1.40 -4.00
N ILE A 236 10.93 0.73 -4.69
CA ILE A 236 10.71 -0.63 -5.23
C ILE A 236 10.45 -1.63 -4.10
N ARG A 237 11.27 -1.61 -3.05
CA ARG A 237 11.10 -2.49 -1.88
C ARG A 237 9.76 -2.27 -1.16
N LEU A 238 9.30 -1.02 -1.12
CA LEU A 238 8.03 -0.66 -0.52
C LEU A 238 6.84 -1.14 -1.38
N ALA A 239 6.90 -0.95 -2.70
CA ALA A 239 5.87 -1.45 -3.62
C ALA A 239 5.80 -2.99 -3.61
N GLU A 240 6.95 -3.66 -3.60
CA GLU A 240 7.04 -5.12 -3.45
C GLU A 240 6.43 -5.59 -2.13
N ARG A 241 6.79 -4.94 -1.01
CA ARG A 241 6.24 -5.27 0.30
C ARG A 241 4.73 -5.04 0.33
N LEU A 242 4.23 -3.97 -0.29
CA LEU A 242 2.80 -3.69 -0.33
C LEU A 242 2.04 -4.78 -1.07
N HIS A 243 2.52 -5.23 -2.24
CA HIS A 243 1.89 -6.35 -2.94
C HIS A 243 1.93 -7.64 -2.12
N ASN A 244 3.07 -7.93 -1.47
CA ASN A 244 3.20 -9.08 -0.58
C ASN A 244 2.20 -9.03 0.59
N MET A 245 1.94 -7.85 1.15
CA MET A 245 0.95 -7.65 2.21
C MET A 245 -0.49 -7.78 1.70
N ARG A 246 -0.79 -7.32 0.47
CA ARG A 246 -2.11 -7.50 -0.19
C ARG A 246 -2.43 -8.96 -0.50
N THR A 247 -1.40 -9.77 -0.76
CA THR A 247 -1.52 -11.21 -1.11
C THR A 247 -1.10 -12.14 0.03
N ILE A 248 -1.00 -11.62 1.25
CA ILE A 248 -0.50 -12.37 2.41
C ILE A 248 -1.41 -13.54 2.80
N ASP A 249 -2.64 -13.61 2.31
CA ASP A 249 -3.57 -14.65 2.74
C ASP A 249 -3.22 -16.07 2.29
N TYR A 250 -2.35 -16.20 1.28
CA TYR A 250 -1.90 -17.48 0.70
C TYR A 250 -0.72 -18.13 1.44
N ILE A 251 -0.28 -17.60 2.57
CA ILE A 251 0.82 -18.18 3.38
C ILE A 251 0.32 -18.58 4.77
N ASP A 252 1.09 -19.42 5.45
CA ASP A 252 0.79 -19.91 6.80
C ASP A 252 0.74 -18.77 7.85
N ALA A 253 -0.10 -18.93 8.88
CA ALA A 253 -0.33 -17.90 9.91
C ALA A 253 0.97 -17.37 10.55
N ASP A 254 1.93 -18.25 10.85
CA ASP A 254 3.23 -17.85 11.42
C ASP A 254 4.01 -16.92 10.47
N LYS A 255 3.98 -17.22 9.16
CA LYS A 255 4.62 -16.38 8.14
C LYS A 255 3.87 -15.06 7.94
N LYS A 256 2.53 -15.04 8.09
CA LYS A 256 1.74 -13.81 8.05
C LYS A 256 2.17 -12.86 9.17
N ALA A 257 2.21 -13.35 10.41
CA ALA A 257 2.63 -12.57 11.58
C ALA A 257 4.08 -12.07 11.45
N GLN A 258 5.00 -12.92 10.98
CA GLN A 258 6.39 -12.53 10.76
C GLN A 258 6.51 -11.42 9.69
N LYS A 259 5.82 -11.54 8.56
CA LYS A 259 5.83 -10.52 7.49
C LYS A 259 5.17 -9.21 7.94
N ALA A 260 4.11 -9.27 8.73
CA ALA A 260 3.48 -8.10 9.33
C ALA A 260 4.46 -7.36 10.26
N LYS A 261 5.13 -8.09 11.15
CA LYS A 261 6.15 -7.55 12.05
C LYS A 261 7.31 -6.91 11.28
N GLU A 262 7.87 -7.59 10.27
CA GLU A 262 8.90 -7.02 9.39
C GLU A 262 8.43 -5.72 8.74
N THR A 263 7.17 -5.67 8.30
CA THR A 263 6.61 -4.48 7.66
C THR A 263 6.63 -3.30 8.63
N ILE A 264 6.24 -3.50 9.89
CA ILE A 264 6.25 -2.47 10.93
C ILE A 264 7.68 -2.05 11.29
N GLU A 265 8.56 -3.00 11.55
CA GLU A 265 9.89 -2.73 12.10
C GLU A 265 10.88 -2.19 11.06
N ILE A 266 10.77 -2.63 9.80
CA ILE A 266 11.76 -2.34 8.75
C ILE A 266 11.18 -1.43 7.66
N TYR A 267 9.98 -1.73 7.14
CA TYR A 267 9.44 -1.03 5.97
C TYR A 267 8.73 0.27 6.34
N MET A 268 8.01 0.34 7.46
CA MET A 268 7.34 1.58 7.89
C MET A 268 8.30 2.76 8.12
N PRO A 269 9.48 2.59 8.74
CA PRO A 269 10.48 3.67 8.81
C PRO A 269 10.93 4.18 7.45
N LEU A 270 11.01 3.30 6.44
CA LEU A 270 11.40 3.67 5.08
C LEU A 270 10.24 4.33 4.32
N ALA A 271 9.02 3.83 4.48
CA ALA A 271 7.81 4.42 3.90
C ALA A 271 7.66 5.88 4.31
N ARG A 272 7.92 6.18 5.60
CA ARG A 272 7.88 7.55 6.14
C ARG A 272 8.94 8.49 5.56
N ARG A 273 10.01 7.97 4.95
CA ARG A 273 11.02 8.78 4.25
C ARG A 273 10.58 9.14 2.82
N ILE A 274 9.65 8.38 2.26
CA ILE A 274 9.11 8.62 0.92
C ILE A 274 7.88 9.51 1.03
N ASN A 275 7.71 10.43 0.08
CA ASN A 275 6.58 11.36 0.06
C ASN A 275 5.30 10.73 -0.53
N SER A 276 4.98 9.49 -0.13
CA SER A 276 3.76 8.77 -0.54
C SER A 276 2.95 8.36 0.69
N GLN A 277 1.99 9.21 1.06
CA GLN A 277 1.12 8.96 2.21
C GLN A 277 0.24 7.72 1.98
N LYS A 278 -0.33 7.56 0.77
CA LYS A 278 -1.17 6.42 0.38
C LYS A 278 -0.46 5.08 0.61
N LEU A 279 0.78 4.96 0.11
CA LEU A 279 1.58 3.75 0.28
C LEU A 279 1.88 3.47 1.76
N THR A 280 2.23 4.52 2.51
CA THR A 280 2.56 4.41 3.93
C THR A 280 1.36 3.92 4.74
N ASP A 281 0.18 4.43 4.44
CA ASP A 281 -1.06 4.08 5.14
C ASP A 281 -1.47 2.65 4.87
N GLU A 282 -1.50 2.26 3.60
CA GLU A 282 -1.97 0.93 3.23
C GLU A 282 -1.03 -0.16 3.76
N LEU A 283 0.29 0.06 3.71
CA LEU A 283 1.27 -0.82 4.34
C LEU A 283 1.03 -0.95 5.85
N ASN A 284 0.79 0.17 6.53
CA ASN A 284 0.50 0.17 7.96
C ASN A 284 -0.78 -0.60 8.26
N ASP A 285 -1.85 -0.35 7.51
CA ASP A 285 -3.16 -0.95 7.74
C ASP A 285 -3.14 -2.46 7.53
N LEU A 286 -2.48 -2.93 6.46
CA LEU A 286 -2.28 -4.36 6.22
C LEU A 286 -1.36 -4.97 7.28
N ALA A 287 -0.28 -4.30 7.67
CA ALA A 287 0.61 -4.83 8.71
C ALA A 287 -0.11 -5.01 10.05
N MET A 288 -0.91 -4.02 10.46
CA MET A 288 -1.69 -4.13 11.69
C MET A 288 -2.72 -5.26 11.62
N LYS A 289 -3.41 -5.43 10.47
CA LYS A 289 -4.39 -6.50 10.26
C LYS A 289 -3.81 -7.90 10.51
N TYR A 290 -2.55 -8.15 10.15
CA TYR A 290 -1.91 -9.47 10.23
C TYR A 290 -0.87 -9.58 11.37
N SER A 291 -0.77 -8.59 12.24
CA SER A 291 0.16 -8.56 13.39
C SER A 291 -0.34 -9.32 14.64
N VAL A 292 -1.55 -9.89 14.56
CA VAL A 292 -2.27 -10.55 15.67
C VAL A 292 -1.78 -11.97 15.91
#